data_AF-A0A564ZGY5-F1
#
_entry.id   AF-A0A564ZGY5-F1
#
_cell.length_a   1.000
_cell.length_b   1.000
_cell.length_c   1.000
_cell.angle_alpha   90.00
_cell.angle_beta   90.00
_cell.angle_gamma   90.00
#
_symmetry.space_group_name_H-M   'P 1'
#
loop_
_entity.id
_entity.type
_entity.pdbx_description
1 polymer ?
#
loop_
_entity_poly.entity_id
_entity_poly.type
_entity_poly.pdbx_seq_one_letter_code
_entity_poly.pdbx_strand_id
1 'polypeptide(L)'
;PVRPTRQAPPPTSTHPTRQEPPPRLSPQISSDRERQLTQEVNDTIQGVERILLSIDRQKLRSDQWETYHTVHSFLTQAREALANKDFQQAINLAQKAHVLSDELFKAVP
;
A
#
# COMPACT_ATOMS: atom_id res chain seq x y z
N PRO A 1 -74.91 14.14 -32.94
CA PRO A 1 -75.38 15.20 -32.02
C PRO A 1 -74.62 15.13 -30.67
N VAL A 2 -74.22 16.31 -30.17
CA VAL A 2 -73.58 16.70 -28.89
C VAL A 2 -72.17 16.16 -28.52
N ARG A 3 -71.15 16.99 -28.80
CA ARG A 3 -69.93 17.23 -27.96
C ARG A 3 -70.30 18.30 -26.89
N PRO A 4 -69.58 18.57 -25.78
CA PRO A 4 -68.13 18.43 -25.47
C PRO A 4 -67.88 17.83 -24.05
N THR A 5 -66.67 17.56 -23.51
CA THR A 5 -65.59 18.47 -23.09
C THR A 5 -64.31 17.71 -22.68
N ARG A 6 -63.14 18.29 -23.02
CA ARG A 6 -61.93 18.52 -22.18
C ARG A 6 -61.46 17.34 -21.28
N GLN A 7 -60.23 16.85 -21.43
CA GLN A 7 -59.03 17.52 -20.91
C GLN A 7 -57.75 16.91 -21.51
N ALA A 8 -56.85 17.77 -21.97
CA ALA A 8 -55.45 17.42 -22.21
C ALA A 8 -54.73 17.28 -20.85
N PRO A 9 -53.88 16.26 -20.66
CA PRO A 9 -52.99 16.23 -19.51
C PRO A 9 -51.91 17.33 -19.65
N PRO A 10 -51.49 17.94 -18.54
CA PRO A 10 -50.57 19.08 -18.51
C PRO A 10 -49.13 18.68 -18.88
N PRO A 11 -48.30 19.63 -19.37
CA PRO A 11 -46.87 19.43 -19.48
C PRO A 11 -46.24 19.60 -18.10
N THR A 12 -45.99 18.50 -17.38
CA THR A 12 -45.17 18.55 -16.18
C THR A 12 -43.69 18.50 -16.55
N SER A 13 -43.13 19.70 -16.62
CA SER A 13 -41.87 20.11 -16.01
C SER A 13 -40.70 19.13 -16.09
N THR A 14 -39.74 19.52 -16.93
CA THR A 14 -38.29 19.47 -16.70
C THR A 14 -37.92 19.15 -15.25
N HIS A 15 -37.66 17.89 -14.94
CA HIS A 15 -36.82 17.57 -13.80
C HIS A 15 -35.38 17.69 -14.30
N PRO A 16 -34.59 18.68 -13.84
CA PRO A 16 -33.16 18.64 -14.09
C PRO A 16 -32.66 17.34 -13.48
N THR A 17 -32.10 16.48 -14.32
CA THR A 17 -31.34 15.31 -13.90
C THR A 17 -30.33 15.80 -12.87
N ARG A 18 -30.64 15.63 -11.59
CA ARG A 18 -29.64 15.70 -10.53
C ARG A 18 -28.76 14.48 -10.79
N GLN A 19 -27.77 14.66 -11.65
CA GLN A 19 -26.62 13.79 -11.72
C GLN A 19 -25.96 13.94 -10.36
N GLU A 20 -26.35 13.08 -9.42
CA GLU A 20 -25.49 12.80 -8.27
C GLU A 20 -24.14 12.41 -8.88
N PRO A 21 -23.06 13.17 -8.60
CA PRO A 21 -21.76 12.78 -9.09
C PRO A 21 -21.52 11.36 -8.58
N PRO A 22 -21.17 10.40 -9.45
CA PRO A 22 -20.91 9.05 -9.01
C PRO A 22 -19.87 9.11 -7.89
N PRO A 23 -20.02 8.36 -6.79
CA PRO A 23 -19.02 8.32 -5.74
C PRO A 23 -17.70 7.94 -6.39
N ARG A 24 -16.80 8.92 -6.50
CA ARG A 24 -15.46 8.71 -7.03
C ARG A 24 -14.70 7.94 -5.96
N LEU A 25 -14.87 6.63 -5.97
CA LEU A 25 -14.01 5.67 -5.29
C LEU A 25 -12.67 5.64 -6.03
N SER A 26 -11.95 6.76 -6.03
CA SER A 26 -10.51 6.70 -6.19
C SER A 26 -9.99 6.30 -4.80
N PRO A 27 -9.29 5.16 -4.64
CA PRO A 27 -8.49 4.90 -3.45
C PRO A 27 -7.28 5.84 -3.48
N GLN A 28 -7.55 7.15 -3.42
CA GLN A 28 -6.52 8.15 -3.28
C GLN A 28 -6.18 8.12 -1.80
N ILE A 29 -5.18 7.31 -1.47
CA ILE A 29 -4.58 7.29 -0.14
C ILE A 29 -4.43 8.75 0.29
N SER A 30 -5.13 9.14 1.35
CA SER A 30 -5.10 10.52 1.81
C SER A 30 -3.68 10.85 2.24
N SER A 31 -3.24 12.11 2.10
CA SER A 31 -1.85 12.48 2.43
C SER A 31 -1.45 12.26 3.88
N ASP A 32 -2.41 12.09 4.79
CA ASP A 32 -2.17 11.58 6.13
C ASP A 32 -1.81 10.09 6.13
N ARG A 33 -2.59 9.27 5.42
CA ARG A 33 -2.36 7.84 5.24
C ARG A 33 -1.06 7.55 4.47
N GLU A 34 -0.72 8.35 3.48
CA GLU A 34 0.57 8.25 2.76
C GLU A 34 1.75 8.46 3.73
N ARG A 35 1.64 9.46 4.62
CA ARG A 35 2.66 9.73 5.65
C ARG A 35 2.75 8.60 6.66
N GLN A 36 1.62 8.10 7.15
CA GLN A 36 1.60 6.94 8.05
C GLN A 36 2.26 5.72 7.44
N LEU A 37 1.91 5.37 6.19
CA LEU A 37 2.50 4.24 5.48
C LEU A 37 4.00 4.45 5.27
N THR A 38 4.42 5.66 4.90
CA THR A 38 5.84 5.98 4.75
C THR A 38 6.58 5.79 6.07
N GLN A 39 6.02 6.27 7.18
CA GLN A 39 6.61 6.11 8.51
C GLN A 39 6.69 4.64 8.93
N GLU A 40 5.61 3.87 8.72
CA GLU A 40 5.55 2.44 9.04
C GLU A 40 6.60 1.63 8.26
N VAL A 41 6.73 1.89 6.96
CA VAL A 41 7.75 1.24 6.13
C VAL A 41 9.15 1.62 6.59
N ASN A 42 9.41 2.90 6.89
CA ASN A 42 10.72 3.33 7.37
C ASN A 42 11.08 2.73 8.73
N ASP A 43 10.13 2.67 9.66
CA ASP A 43 10.32 2.02 10.97
C ASP A 43 10.66 0.53 10.80
N THR A 44 9.91 -0.16 9.93
CA THR A 44 10.18 -1.56 9.59
C THR A 44 11.59 -1.73 9.02
N ILE A 45 11.98 -0.92 8.04
CA ILE A 45 13.32 -0.93 7.44
C ILE A 45 14.40 -0.74 8.51
N GLN A 46 14.25 0.26 9.39
CA GLN A 46 15.21 0.52 10.47
C GLN A 46 15.28 -0.64 11.48
N GLY A 47 14.15 -1.31 11.74
CA GLY A 47 14.10 -2.53 12.54
C GLY A 47 14.95 -3.64 11.92
N VAL A 48 14.75 -3.92 10.63
CA VAL A 48 15.54 -4.91 9.88
C VAL A 48 17.04 -4.56 9.90
N GLU A 49 17.39 -3.30 9.65
CA GLU A 49 18.79 -2.85 9.66
C GLU A 49 19.45 -3.07 11.02
N ARG A 50 18.74 -2.83 12.14
CA ARG A 50 19.25 -3.14 13.48
C ARG A 50 19.47 -4.63 13.71
N ILE A 51 18.59 -5.49 13.21
CA ILE A 51 18.76 -6.94 13.30
C ILE A 51 20.01 -7.36 12.51
N LEU A 52 20.15 -6.89 11.27
CA LEU A 52 21.31 -7.20 10.42
C LEU A 52 22.64 -6.70 11.01
N LEU A 53 22.64 -5.55 11.68
CA LEU A 53 23.82 -5.04 12.38
C LEU A 53 24.21 -5.89 13.60
N SER A 54 23.24 -6.59 14.20
CA SER A 54 23.47 -7.48 15.33
C SER A 54 24.00 -8.85 14.91
N ILE A 55 23.96 -9.16 13.61
CA ILE A 55 24.44 -10.42 13.04
C ILE A 55 25.95 -10.33 12.80
N ASP A 56 26.71 -11.26 13.39
CA ASP A 56 28.13 -11.41 13.07
C ASP A 56 28.29 -12.05 11.69
N ARG A 57 28.59 -11.22 10.70
CA ARG A 57 28.74 -11.65 9.30
C ARG A 57 29.87 -12.65 9.08
N GLN A 58 30.87 -12.73 9.95
CA GLN A 58 31.96 -13.69 9.83
C GLN A 58 31.51 -15.12 10.18
N LYS A 59 30.41 -15.26 10.93
CA LYS A 59 29.86 -16.56 11.36
C LYS A 59 28.76 -17.09 10.42
N LEU A 60 28.40 -16.33 9.40
CA LEU A 60 27.40 -16.72 8.40
C LEU A 60 27.91 -17.84 7.50
N ARG A 61 27.08 -18.87 7.33
CA ARG A 61 27.28 -19.94 6.33
C ARG A 61 26.79 -19.48 4.95
N SER A 62 27.09 -20.23 3.89
CA SER A 62 26.71 -19.88 2.51
C SER A 62 25.21 -19.59 2.35
N ASP A 63 24.33 -20.47 2.84
CA ASP A 63 22.87 -20.27 2.79
C ASP A 63 22.42 -19.03 3.57
N GLN A 64 23.13 -18.71 4.67
CA GLN A 64 22.83 -17.56 5.51
C GLN A 64 23.32 -16.25 4.88
N TRP A 65 24.41 -16.30 4.11
CA TRP A 65 24.85 -15.20 3.26
C TRP A 65 23.85 -14.92 2.15
N GLU A 66 23.33 -15.94 1.48
CA GLU A 66 22.29 -15.76 0.46
C GLU A 66 21.01 -15.14 1.06
N THR A 67 20.61 -15.60 2.26
CA THR A 67 19.50 -15.00 2.99
C THR A 67 19.78 -13.54 3.35
N TYR A 68 20.98 -13.23 3.86
CA TYR A 68 21.41 -11.85 4.17
C TYR A 68 21.33 -10.94 2.93
N HIS A 69 21.83 -11.40 1.78
CA HIS A 69 21.73 -10.67 0.51
C HIS A 69 20.29 -10.47 0.06
N THR A 70 19.44 -11.49 0.23
CA THR A 70 18.00 -11.42 -0.09
C THR A 70 17.30 -10.38 0.78
N VAL A 71 17.56 -10.35 2.09
CA VAL A 71 17.04 -9.32 3.00
C VAL A 71 17.45 -7.93 2.52
N HIS A 72 18.73 -7.72 2.20
CA HIS A 72 19.22 -6.43 1.72
C HIS A 72 18.54 -6.02 0.39
N SER A 73 18.32 -6.97 -0.52
CA SER A 73 17.60 -6.72 -1.77
C SER A 73 16.17 -6.26 -1.52
N PHE A 74 15.45 -6.90 -0.59
CA PHE A 74 14.11 -6.46 -0.22
C PHE A 74 14.08 -5.06 0.41
N LEU A 75 15.08 -4.70 1.21
CA LEU A 75 15.19 -3.33 1.76
C LEU A 75 15.40 -2.30 0.65
N THR A 76 16.28 -2.57 -0.31
CA THR A 76 16.48 -1.70 -1.47
C THR A 76 15.17 -1.53 -2.26
N GLN A 77 14.51 -2.63 -2.60
CA GLN A 77 13.25 -2.59 -3.35
C GLN A 77 12.13 -1.89 -2.57
N ALA A 78 12.09 -2.01 -1.24
CA ALA A 78 11.11 -1.31 -0.40
C ALA A 78 11.32 0.21 -0.44
N ARG A 79 12.58 0.66 -0.41
CA ARG A 79 12.94 2.08 -0.55
C ARG A 79 12.59 2.61 -1.95
N GLU A 80 12.83 1.83 -2.99
CA GLU A 80 12.45 2.19 -4.36
C GLU A 80 10.93 2.27 -4.52
N ALA A 81 10.19 1.31 -3.97
CA ALA A 81 8.72 1.33 -3.96
C ALA A 81 8.18 2.57 -3.23
N LEU A 82 8.76 2.95 -2.07
CA LEU A 82 8.42 4.21 -1.40
C LEU A 82 8.67 5.43 -2.29
N ALA A 83 9.81 5.49 -2.98
CA ALA A 83 10.14 6.60 -3.88
C ALA A 83 9.14 6.70 -5.04
N ASN A 84 8.65 5.55 -5.52
CA ASN A 84 7.62 5.45 -6.56
C ASN A 84 6.19 5.63 -6.04
N LYS A 85 6.00 5.92 -4.75
CA LYS A 85 4.70 5.98 -4.05
C LYS A 85 3.90 4.68 -4.11
N ASP A 86 4.55 3.56 -4.37
CA ASP A 86 3.96 2.24 -4.26
C ASP A 86 4.04 1.75 -2.80
N PHE A 87 3.20 2.36 -1.96
CA PHE A 87 3.23 2.11 -0.52
C PHE A 87 2.87 0.66 -0.16
N GLN A 88 2.01 0.01 -0.95
CA GLN A 88 1.63 -1.38 -0.73
C GLN A 88 2.76 -2.35 -1.05
N GLN A 89 3.47 -2.15 -2.16
CA GLN A 89 4.66 -2.92 -2.47
C GLN A 89 5.75 -2.66 -1.42
N ALA A 90 5.94 -1.41 -1.02
CA ALA A 90 6.95 -1.03 -0.04
C ALA A 90 6.77 -1.75 1.31
N ILE A 91 5.55 -1.76 1.86
CA ILE A 91 5.28 -2.43 3.14
C ILE A 91 5.43 -3.94 3.03
N ASN A 92 4.98 -4.55 1.93
CA ASN A 92 5.11 -5.99 1.71
C ASN A 92 6.59 -6.42 1.64
N LEU A 93 7.42 -5.64 0.95
CA LEU A 93 8.86 -5.91 0.83
C LEU A 93 9.57 -5.72 2.18
N ALA A 94 9.25 -4.65 2.90
CA ALA A 94 9.82 -4.40 4.23
C ALA A 94 9.44 -5.51 5.23
N GLN A 95 8.19 -5.96 5.23
CA GLN A 95 7.75 -7.07 6.08
C GLN A 95 8.44 -8.39 5.73
N LYS A 96 8.62 -8.70 4.44
CA LYS A 96 9.39 -9.87 3.99
C LYS A 96 10.84 -9.81 4.48
N ALA A 97 11.48 -8.64 4.34
CA ALA A 97 12.82 -8.41 4.85
C ALA A 97 12.90 -8.64 6.36
N HIS A 98 11.91 -8.14 7.10
CA HIS A 98 11.85 -8.28 8.55
C HIS A 98 11.77 -9.75 8.99
N VAL A 99 10.84 -10.52 8.41
CA VAL A 99 10.70 -11.96 8.71
C VAL A 99 12.00 -12.70 8.41
N LEU A 100 12.59 -12.49 7.23
CA LEU A 100 13.84 -13.17 6.86
C LEU A 100 15.02 -12.75 7.75
N SER A 101 15.07 -11.48 8.19
CA SER A 101 16.13 -11.02 9.10
C SER A 101 16.03 -11.63 10.49
N ASP A 102 14.81 -11.82 11.00
CA ASP A 102 14.57 -12.45 12.31
C ASP A 102 14.93 -13.94 12.29
N GLU A 103 14.54 -14.63 11.22
CA GLU A 103 14.92 -16.03 10.99
C GLU A 103 16.45 -16.18 10.83
N LEU A 104 17.08 -15.28 10.08
CA LEU A 104 18.54 -15.24 9.94
C LEU A 104 19.22 -15.03 11.30
N PHE A 105 18.74 -14.08 12.09
CA PHE A 105 19.29 -13.78 13.42
C PHE A 105 19.21 -15.00 14.35
N LYS A 106 18.08 -15.72 14.35
CA LYS A 106 17.90 -16.95 15.12
C LYS A 106 18.78 -18.11 14.64
N ALA A 107 19.11 -18.13 13.34
CA ALA A 107 19.86 -19.22 12.73
C ALA A 107 21.39 -19.00 12.76
N VAL A 108 21.86 -17.84 13.20
CA VAL A 108 23.29 -17.55 13.42
C VAL A 108 23.74 -18.20 14.73
N PRO A 109 24.88 -18.92 14.73
CA PRO A 109 25.39 -19.66 15.89
C PRO A 109 26.14 -18.79 16.91
#